data_AF-A0A842T802-F1
#
_entry.id   AF-A0A842T802-F1
#
_cell.length_a   1.000
_cell.length_b   1.000
_cell.length_c   1.000
_cell.angle_alpha   90.00
_cell.angle_beta   90.00
_cell.angle_gamma   90.00
#
_symmetry.space_group_name_H-M   'P 1'
#
loop_
_entity.id
_entity.type
_entity.pdbx_description
1 polymer ?
#
loop_
_entity_poly.entity_id
_entity_poly.type
_entity_poly.pdbx_seq_one_letter_code
_entity_poly.pdbx_strand_id
1 'polypeptide(L)'
;MPESQVKRFEAAMRKGFASFLILKVLEKNPRHGYGIKKDIEDLTLGLWKPPPSTIYTILDDLSKNNLIRVVKEEEEGKRVKKKYQLTTKGEETLKSLIKKQREMMKGMRSIIISAFGIEKEDFPNVEIKQFINPPLMFGKIDIKSEEEKRKLLERRKEFLKMRIRRLEEILQNIETELDNL
;
A
#
# COMPACT_ATOMS: atom_id res chain seq x y z
N MET A 1 23.21 -11.01 17.96
CA MET A 1 21.76 -11.00 18.22
C MET A 1 21.01 -10.71 16.92
N PRO A 2 20.40 -11.72 16.27
CA PRO A 2 19.69 -11.59 14.99
C PRO A 2 18.54 -10.57 14.99
N GLU A 3 17.92 -10.37 16.16
CA GLU A 3 16.74 -9.51 16.33
C GLU A 3 16.99 -8.02 16.01
N SER A 4 18.21 -7.51 16.24
CA SER A 4 18.56 -6.12 15.93
C SER A 4 18.70 -5.87 14.42
N GLN A 5 19.15 -6.88 13.66
CA GLN A 5 19.23 -6.79 12.21
C GLN A 5 17.84 -6.90 11.58
N VAL A 6 16.98 -7.80 12.08
CA VAL A 6 15.58 -7.91 11.61
C VAL A 6 14.85 -6.59 11.77
N LYS A 7 14.91 -5.96 12.95
CA LYS A 7 14.27 -4.65 13.20
C LYS A 7 14.78 -3.57 12.23
N ARG A 8 16.07 -3.59 11.89
CA ARG A 8 16.66 -2.66 10.92
C ARG A 8 16.12 -2.87 9.51
N PHE A 9 16.03 -4.13 9.05
CA PHE A 9 15.45 -4.45 7.75
C PHE A 9 13.97 -4.07 7.68
N GLU A 10 13.19 -4.38 8.72
CA GLU A 10 11.79 -3.98 8.81
C GLU A 10 11.60 -2.47 8.75
N ALA A 11 12.41 -1.70 9.49
CA ALA A 11 12.34 -0.25 9.47
C ALA A 11 12.63 0.32 8.07
N ALA A 12 13.65 -0.22 7.37
CA ALA A 12 13.98 0.18 6.00
C ALA A 12 12.85 -0.15 5.03
N MET A 13 12.27 -1.35 5.12
CA MET A 13 11.13 -1.77 4.30
C MET A 13 9.90 -0.91 4.56
N ARG A 14 9.56 -0.64 5.82
CA ARG A 14 8.44 0.24 6.20
C ARG A 14 8.64 1.65 5.67
N LYS A 15 9.85 2.22 5.79
CA LYS A 15 10.17 3.55 5.25
C LYS A 15 10.00 3.56 3.73
N GLY A 16 10.54 2.57 3.02
CA GLY A 16 10.40 2.47 1.56
C GLY A 16 8.94 2.37 1.11
N PHE A 17 8.15 1.52 1.76
CA PHE A 17 6.73 1.35 1.49
C PHE A 17 5.94 2.64 1.76
N ALA A 18 6.20 3.30 2.88
CA ALA A 18 5.60 4.56 3.26
C ALA A 18 5.90 5.68 2.24
N SER A 19 7.17 5.82 1.82
CA SER A 19 7.56 6.78 0.78
C SER A 19 6.83 6.54 -0.53
N PHE A 20 6.71 5.28 -0.95
CA PHE A 20 5.94 4.91 -2.14
C PHE A 20 4.46 5.33 -2.03
N LEU A 21 3.81 5.05 -0.91
CA LEU A 21 2.41 5.42 -0.70
C LEU A 21 2.19 6.93 -0.68
N ILE A 22 3.10 7.70 -0.06
CA ILE A 22 3.03 9.17 -0.05
C ILE A 22 3.12 9.71 -1.48
N LEU A 23 4.09 9.25 -2.27
CA LEU A 23 4.22 9.66 -3.67
C LEU A 23 2.95 9.30 -4.47
N LYS A 24 2.38 8.12 -4.23
CA LYS A 24 1.16 7.65 -4.91
C LYS A 24 -0.07 8.47 -4.55
N VAL A 25 -0.22 8.89 -3.29
CA VAL A 25 -1.30 9.79 -2.86
C VAL A 25 -1.18 11.15 -3.55
N LEU A 26 0.04 11.69 -3.60
CA LEU A 26 0.33 13.00 -4.18
C LEU A 26 0.23 13.03 -5.71
N GLU A 27 0.30 11.87 -6.39
CA GLU A 27 0.05 11.75 -7.83
C GLU A 27 -1.35 12.22 -8.22
N LYS A 28 -2.34 12.05 -7.34
CA LYS A 28 -3.72 12.46 -7.63
C LYS A 28 -3.89 13.96 -7.62
N ASN A 29 -3.47 14.60 -6.52
CA ASN A 29 -3.64 16.04 -6.26
C ASN A 29 -2.72 16.48 -5.10
N PRO A 30 -2.40 17.79 -4.98
CA PRO A 30 -1.73 18.31 -3.80
C PRO A 30 -2.50 18.05 -2.50
N ARG A 31 -1.79 17.67 -1.42
CA ARG A 31 -2.38 17.31 -0.13
C ARG A 31 -1.58 17.85 1.06
N HIS A 32 -2.28 18.10 2.17
CA HIS A 32 -1.64 18.37 3.47
C HIS A 32 -1.13 17.09 4.12
N GLY A 33 -0.14 17.18 5.00
CA GLY A 33 0.40 16.03 5.73
C GLY A 33 -0.67 15.17 6.44
N TYR A 34 -1.66 15.80 7.08
CA TYR A 34 -2.79 15.07 7.69
C TYR A 34 -3.66 14.36 6.64
N GLY A 35 -3.95 15.03 5.52
CA GLY A 35 -4.70 14.44 4.41
C GLY A 35 -3.97 13.25 3.79
N ILE A 36 -2.63 13.34 3.66
CA ILE A 36 -1.79 12.25 3.19
C ILE A 36 -1.88 11.04 4.12
N LYS A 37 -1.79 11.25 5.44
CA LYS A 37 -1.96 10.18 6.42
C LYS A 37 -3.31 9.49 6.24
N LYS A 38 -4.40 10.26 6.14
CA LYS A 38 -5.75 9.71 5.97
C LYS A 38 -5.88 8.93 4.67
N ASP A 39 -5.42 9.51 3.55
CA ASP A 39 -5.45 8.85 2.24
C ASP A 39 -4.63 7.54 2.26
N ILE A 40 -3.53 7.46 3.02
CA ILE A 40 -2.74 6.24 3.22
C ILE A 40 -3.50 5.20 4.05
N GLU A 41 -4.12 5.61 5.16
CA GLU A 41 -4.93 4.71 5.99
C GLU A 41 -6.08 4.13 5.16
N ASP A 42 -6.74 4.96 4.35
CA ASP A 42 -7.82 4.55 3.46
C ASP A 42 -7.32 3.61 2.34
N LEU A 43 -6.17 3.91 1.73
CA LEU A 43 -5.53 3.06 0.70
C LEU A 43 -5.12 1.69 1.24
N THR A 44 -4.77 1.62 2.52
CA THR A 44 -4.30 0.39 3.18
C THR A 44 -5.39 -0.29 4.01
N LEU A 45 -6.64 0.17 3.91
CA LEU A 45 -7.80 -0.43 4.61
C LEU A 45 -7.67 -0.37 6.13
N GLY A 46 -6.92 0.60 6.64
CA GLY A 46 -6.56 0.67 8.05
C GLY A 46 -5.58 -0.41 8.52
N LEU A 47 -5.10 -1.30 7.65
CA LEU A 47 -4.08 -2.31 7.98
C LEU A 47 -2.74 -1.66 8.30
N TRP A 48 -2.49 -0.47 7.76
CA TRP A 48 -1.28 0.28 8.04
C TRP A 48 -1.61 1.72 8.46
N LYS A 49 -1.29 2.04 9.71
CA LYS A 49 -1.54 3.35 10.33
C LYS A 49 -0.22 3.95 10.81
N PRO A 50 0.53 4.63 9.93
CA PRO A 50 1.79 5.24 10.34
C PRO A 50 1.57 6.33 11.37
N PRO A 51 2.43 6.43 12.40
CA PRO A 51 2.44 7.57 13.30
C PRO A 51 2.58 8.89 12.51
N PRO A 52 1.97 10.00 12.95
CA PRO A 52 2.12 11.29 12.30
C PRO A 52 3.60 11.70 12.15
N SER A 53 4.42 11.44 13.18
CA SER A 53 5.87 11.70 13.14
C SER A 53 6.55 11.03 11.96
N THR A 54 6.23 9.76 11.68
CA THR A 54 6.76 9.02 10.53
C THR A 54 6.39 9.66 9.20
N ILE A 55 5.14 10.10 9.03
CA ILE A 55 4.70 10.79 7.81
C ILE A 55 5.51 12.07 7.61
N TYR A 56 5.65 12.91 8.65
CA TYR A 56 6.39 14.16 8.53
C TYR A 56 7.89 13.96 8.29
N THR A 57 8.51 12.97 8.92
CA THR A 57 9.91 12.60 8.65
C THR A 57 10.11 12.18 7.19
N ILE A 58 9.16 11.43 6.62
CA ILE A 58 9.26 10.99 5.22
C ILE A 58 8.98 12.15 4.27
N LEU A 59 8.02 13.03 4.58
CA LEU A 59 7.78 14.24 3.78
C LEU A 59 9.04 15.12 3.72
N ASP A 60 9.75 15.27 4.85
CA ASP A 60 11.03 15.99 4.89
C ASP A 60 12.08 15.31 4.00
N ASP A 61 12.24 13.99 4.10
CA ASP A 61 13.17 13.22 3.27
C ASP A 61 12.84 13.32 1.77
N LEU A 62 11.57 13.18 1.39
CA LEU A 62 11.11 13.34 0.00
C LEU A 62 11.33 14.77 -0.52
N SER A 63 11.16 15.78 0.34
CA SER A 63 11.39 17.19 -0.02
C SER A 63 12.88 17.45 -0.25
N LYS A 64 13.74 16.96 0.67
CA LYS A 64 15.21 17.04 0.54
C LYS A 64 15.72 16.38 -0.73
N ASN A 65 15.09 15.29 -1.16
CA ASN A 65 15.44 14.59 -2.40
C ASN A 65 14.82 15.21 -3.67
N ASN A 66 14.11 16.35 -3.54
CA ASN A 66 13.39 17.04 -4.61
C ASN A 66 12.35 16.16 -5.32
N LEU A 67 11.74 15.22 -4.60
CA LEU A 67 10.65 14.37 -5.10
C LEU A 67 9.28 15.01 -4.88
N ILE A 68 9.17 15.87 -3.88
CA ILE A 68 7.98 16.67 -3.59
C ILE A 68 8.39 18.12 -3.30
N ARG A 69 7.43 19.05 -3.44
CA ARG A 69 7.58 20.46 -3.07
C ARG A 69 6.35 20.96 -2.34
N VAL A 70 6.52 22.03 -1.57
CA VAL A 70 5.42 22.76 -0.93
C VAL A 70 4.85 23.75 -1.94
N VAL A 71 3.54 23.70 -2.18
CA VAL A 71 2.85 24.58 -3.15
C VAL A 71 1.97 25.62 -2.48
N LYS A 72 1.66 25.43 -1.20
CA LYS A 72 0.88 26.39 -0.41
C LYS A 72 1.18 26.21 1.06
N GLU A 73 1.30 27.32 1.76
CA GLU A 73 1.32 27.38 3.22
C GLU A 73 0.03 28.10 3.66
N GLU A 74 -0.76 27.44 4.49
CA GLU A 74 -2.01 27.99 5.03
C GLU A 74 -1.82 28.19 6.54
N GLU A 75 -1.98 29.40 7.02
CA GLU A 75 -1.96 29.70 8.46
C GLU A 75 -3.33 29.42 9.06
N GLU A 76 -3.36 28.58 10.10
CA GLU A 76 -4.55 28.34 10.91
C GLU A 76 -4.17 28.55 12.38
N GLY A 77 -4.42 29.76 12.87
CA GLY A 77 -3.95 30.20 14.19
C GLY A 77 -2.42 30.20 14.27
N LYS A 78 -1.85 29.46 15.24
CA LYS A 78 -0.38 29.37 15.43
C LYS A 78 0.30 28.29 14.58
N ARG A 79 -0.42 27.59 13.69
CA ARG A 79 0.11 26.45 12.93
C ARG A 79 0.08 26.73 11.43
N VAL A 80 1.20 26.47 10.76
CA VAL A 80 1.33 26.52 9.31
C VAL A 80 1.07 25.13 8.72
N LYS A 81 0.01 25.00 7.92
CA LYS A 81 -0.32 23.78 7.17
C LYS A 81 0.27 23.85 5.77
N LYS A 82 1.24 22.97 5.48
CA LYS A 82 1.86 22.85 4.16
C LYS A 82 1.06 21.91 3.25
N LYS A 83 0.79 22.32 2.01
CA LYS A 83 0.33 21.43 0.93
C LYS A 83 1.53 20.98 0.11
N TYR A 84 1.68 19.68 -0.05
CA TYR A 84 2.74 19.05 -0.83
C TYR A 84 2.22 18.66 -2.21
N GLN A 85 3.09 18.69 -3.21
CA GLN A 85 2.84 18.20 -4.57
C GLN A 85 4.08 17.44 -5.08
N LEU A 86 3.90 16.45 -5.95
CA LEU A 86 5.01 15.85 -6.68
C LEU A 86 5.75 16.90 -7.52
N THR A 87 7.07 16.74 -7.65
CA THR A 87 7.85 17.38 -8.70
C THR A 87 7.86 16.48 -9.95
N THR A 88 8.34 16.98 -11.08
CA THR A 88 8.59 16.14 -12.28
C THR A 88 9.48 14.93 -11.94
N LYS A 89 10.55 15.15 -11.16
CA LYS A 89 11.43 14.07 -10.66
C LYS A 89 10.66 13.08 -9.78
N GLY A 90 9.74 13.56 -8.94
CA GLY A 90 8.86 12.73 -8.13
C GLY A 90 7.95 11.81 -8.96
N GLU A 91 7.34 12.34 -10.02
CA GLU A 91 6.48 11.58 -10.93
C GLU A 91 7.26 10.49 -11.68
N GLU A 92 8.43 10.83 -12.22
CA GLU A 92 9.32 9.87 -12.91
C GLU A 92 9.82 8.78 -11.95
N THR A 93 10.14 9.17 -10.71
CA THR A 93 10.54 8.24 -9.66
C THR A 93 9.39 7.28 -9.33
N LEU A 94 8.16 7.78 -9.17
CA LEU A 94 6.99 6.95 -8.90
C LEU A 94 6.73 5.95 -10.04
N LYS A 95 6.79 6.39 -11.31
CA LYS A 95 6.65 5.52 -12.49
C LYS A 95 7.69 4.39 -12.47
N SER A 96 8.94 4.74 -12.16
CA SER A 96 10.05 3.78 -12.06
C SER A 96 9.86 2.79 -10.90
N LEU A 97 9.42 3.27 -9.73
CA LEU A 97 9.11 2.42 -8.58
C LEU A 97 7.99 1.43 -8.90
N ILE A 98 6.93 1.86 -9.57
CA ILE A 98 5.83 0.99 -10.01
C ILE A 98 6.33 -0.12 -10.94
N LYS A 99 7.23 0.21 -11.87
CA LYS A 99 7.84 -0.78 -12.77
C LYS A 99 8.70 -1.79 -12.00
N LYS A 100 9.61 -1.31 -11.14
CA LYS A 100 10.48 -2.17 -10.33
C LYS A 100 9.70 -3.08 -9.38
N GLN A 101 8.65 -2.55 -8.73
CA GLN A 101 7.78 -3.35 -7.87
C GLN A 101 7.14 -4.51 -8.65
N ARG A 102 6.77 -4.28 -9.93
CA ARG A 102 6.19 -5.31 -10.80
C ARG A 102 7.16 -6.41 -11.12
N GLU A 103 8.40 -6.05 -11.42
CA GLU A 103 9.46 -7.01 -11.69
C GLU A 103 9.78 -7.83 -10.44
N MET A 104 9.91 -7.18 -9.27
CA MET A 104 10.15 -7.83 -8.00
C MET A 104 9.03 -8.81 -7.61
N MET A 105 7.76 -8.40 -7.75
CA MET A 105 6.62 -9.28 -7.46
C MET A 105 6.58 -10.51 -8.38
N LYS A 106 6.93 -10.36 -9.66
CA LYS A 106 7.05 -11.49 -10.58
C LYS A 106 8.15 -12.46 -10.14
N GLY A 107 9.33 -11.94 -9.79
CA GLY A 107 10.43 -12.75 -9.28
C GLY A 107 10.07 -13.48 -7.99
N MET A 108 9.47 -12.77 -7.02
CA MET A 108 9.05 -13.35 -5.75
C MET A 108 7.99 -14.43 -5.91
N ARG A 109 7.01 -14.22 -6.81
CA ARG A 109 6.03 -15.26 -7.17
C ARG A 109 6.72 -16.49 -7.79
N SER A 110 7.67 -16.28 -8.69
CA SER A 110 8.44 -17.38 -9.29
C SER A 110 9.17 -18.20 -8.24
N ILE A 111 9.84 -17.52 -7.29
CA ILE A 111 10.55 -18.18 -6.18
C ILE A 111 9.56 -18.93 -5.30
N ILE A 112 8.43 -18.32 -4.94
CA ILE A 112 7.44 -18.96 -4.06
C ILE A 112 6.89 -20.25 -4.70
N ILE A 113 6.53 -20.19 -5.98
CA ILE A 113 6.05 -21.35 -6.74
C ILE A 113 7.13 -22.44 -6.79
N SER A 114 8.37 -22.08 -7.15
CA SER A 114 9.45 -23.07 -7.31
C SER A 114 9.97 -23.64 -5.99
N ALA A 115 9.96 -22.85 -4.91
CA ALA A 115 10.57 -23.23 -3.62
C ALA A 115 9.58 -23.90 -2.66
N PHE A 116 8.28 -23.62 -2.78
CA PHE A 116 7.25 -24.14 -1.88
C PHE A 116 6.25 -25.09 -2.55
N GLY A 117 6.42 -25.42 -3.84
CA GLY A 117 5.56 -26.38 -4.55
C GLY A 117 4.10 -25.94 -4.69
N ILE A 118 3.83 -24.64 -4.56
CA ILE A 118 2.48 -24.08 -4.63
C ILE A 118 2.08 -23.96 -6.11
N GLU A 119 0.91 -24.48 -6.49
CA GLU A 119 0.45 -24.46 -7.87
C GLU A 119 0.10 -23.04 -8.34
N LYS A 120 0.15 -22.83 -9.66
CA LYS A 120 0.01 -21.49 -10.27
C LYS A 120 -1.38 -20.90 -10.06
N GLU A 121 -2.37 -21.76 -9.83
CA GLU A 121 -3.77 -21.46 -9.52
C GLU A 121 -3.94 -20.84 -8.12
N ASP A 122 -3.12 -21.23 -7.14
CA ASP A 122 -3.18 -20.73 -5.75
C ASP A 122 -2.61 -19.32 -5.58
N PHE A 123 -1.79 -18.88 -6.54
CA PHE A 123 -1.33 -17.51 -6.67
C PHE A 123 -1.85 -16.93 -7.99
N PRO A 124 -3.08 -16.36 -8.06
CA PRO A 124 -3.60 -15.81 -9.29
C PRO A 124 -2.63 -14.79 -9.90
N ASN A 125 -2.63 -14.68 -11.24
CA ASN A 125 -1.90 -13.65 -11.99
C ASN A 125 -2.50 -12.27 -11.66
N VAL A 126 -2.23 -11.74 -10.48
CA VAL A 126 -2.64 -10.40 -10.10
C VAL A 126 -1.66 -9.45 -10.77
N GLU A 127 -2.08 -8.85 -11.89
CA GLU A 127 -1.30 -7.77 -12.50
C GLU A 127 -1.02 -6.71 -11.43
N ILE A 128 0.13 -6.02 -11.48
CA ILE A 128 0.36 -4.88 -10.59
C ILE A 128 -0.69 -3.77 -10.79
N LYS A 129 -1.36 -3.70 -11.95
CA LYS A 129 -2.56 -2.86 -12.08
C LYS A 129 -3.72 -3.31 -11.18
N GLN A 130 -3.74 -4.55 -10.69
CA GLN A 130 -4.69 -5.12 -9.72
C GLN A 130 -4.12 -5.17 -8.28
N PHE A 131 -2.84 -4.83 -8.08
CA PHE A 131 -2.20 -4.57 -6.76
C PHE A 131 -1.99 -3.07 -6.47
N ILE A 132 -2.03 -2.24 -7.51
CA ILE A 132 -2.24 -0.77 -7.49
C ILE A 132 -3.74 -0.45 -7.68
N ASN A 133 -4.50 -1.46 -8.09
CA ASN A 133 -5.95 -1.53 -7.94
C ASN A 133 -6.31 -2.83 -7.18
N PRO A 134 -5.72 -3.08 -5.98
CA PRO A 134 -6.35 -4.02 -5.06
C PRO A 134 -7.65 -3.32 -4.67
N PRO A 135 -8.77 -4.05 -4.64
CA PRO A 135 -10.09 -3.50 -4.87
C PRO A 135 -10.22 -2.16 -4.20
N LEU A 136 -10.52 -1.15 -5.01
CA LEU A 136 -11.29 0.00 -4.59
C LEU A 136 -11.97 -0.29 -3.26
N MET A 137 -11.45 0.22 -2.15
CA MET A 137 -12.11 -0.01 -0.86
C MET A 137 -12.70 1.30 -0.38
N PHE A 138 -12.06 2.46 -0.58
CA PHE A 138 -12.66 3.73 -0.18
C PHE A 138 -12.27 4.90 -1.11
N GLY A 139 -12.69 4.82 -2.37
CA GLY A 139 -12.95 6.03 -3.16
C GLY A 139 -14.33 5.87 -3.77
N LYS A 140 -15.19 6.89 -3.68
CA LYS A 140 -16.28 7.01 -4.64
C LYS A 140 -15.62 7.02 -6.02
N ILE A 141 -15.68 5.90 -6.76
CA ILE A 141 -15.59 6.04 -8.20
C ILE A 141 -16.91 6.67 -8.59
N ASP A 142 -16.82 7.73 -9.37
CA ASP A 142 -17.93 8.22 -10.16
C ASP A 142 -18.22 7.19 -11.26
N ILE A 143 -18.75 6.01 -10.89
CA ILE A 143 -19.12 4.96 -11.84
C ILE A 143 -20.45 5.42 -12.42
N LYS A 144 -20.42 5.87 -13.67
CA LYS A 144 -21.60 6.40 -14.35
C LYS A 144 -22.66 5.33 -14.63
N SER A 145 -22.30 4.04 -14.55
CA SER A 145 -23.18 2.89 -14.85
C SER A 145 -23.29 1.90 -13.70
N GLU A 146 -24.52 1.55 -13.33
CA GLU A 146 -24.82 0.54 -12.29
C GLU A 146 -24.29 -0.87 -12.64
N GLU A 147 -24.13 -1.18 -13.93
CA GLU A 147 -23.57 -2.45 -14.43
C GLU A 147 -22.11 -2.66 -13.97
N GLU A 148 -21.28 -1.62 -14.10
CA GLU A 148 -19.86 -1.66 -13.72
C GLU A 148 -19.69 -1.73 -12.20
N LYS A 149 -20.55 -1.02 -11.46
CA LYS A 149 -20.61 -1.06 -10.00
C LYS A 149 -20.98 -2.45 -9.50
N ARG A 150 -21.94 -3.12 -10.13
CA ARG A 150 -22.34 -4.51 -9.81
C ARG A 150 -21.20 -5.49 -10.05
N LYS A 151 -20.55 -5.44 -11.21
CA LYS A 151 -19.39 -6.30 -11.54
C LYS A 151 -18.23 -6.12 -10.55
N LEU A 152 -18.00 -4.89 -10.10
CA LEU A 152 -16.98 -4.59 -9.10
C LEU A 152 -17.33 -5.20 -7.74
N LEU A 153 -18.57 -5.03 -7.27
CA LEU A 153 -19.02 -5.56 -5.99
C LEU A 153 -18.96 -7.10 -5.94
N GLU A 154 -19.34 -7.78 -7.02
CA GLU A 154 -19.23 -9.24 -7.10
C GLU A 154 -17.78 -9.72 -7.00
N ARG A 155 -16.84 -9.07 -7.71
CA ARG A 155 -15.41 -9.41 -7.58
C ARG A 155 -14.89 -9.22 -6.16
N ARG A 156 -15.33 -8.17 -5.44
CA ARG A 156 -14.93 -7.97 -4.04
C ARG A 156 -15.47 -9.06 -3.13
N LYS A 157 -16.74 -9.43 -3.32
CA LYS A 157 -17.40 -10.48 -2.55
C LYS A 157 -16.64 -11.80 -2.67
N GLU A 158 -16.27 -12.20 -3.89
CA GLU A 158 -15.53 -13.44 -4.12
C GLU A 158 -14.12 -13.42 -3.52
N PHE A 159 -13.43 -12.27 -3.59
CA PHE A 159 -12.12 -12.12 -2.96
C PHE A 159 -12.20 -12.25 -1.42
N LEU A 160 -13.19 -11.64 -0.78
CA LEU A 160 -13.38 -11.74 0.67
C LEU A 160 -13.72 -13.17 1.11
N LYS A 161 -14.57 -13.89 0.35
CA LYS A 161 -14.88 -15.30 0.62
C LYS A 161 -13.64 -16.19 0.53
N MET A 162 -12.79 -15.98 -0.47
CA MET A 162 -11.52 -16.70 -0.58
C MET A 162 -10.62 -16.44 0.64
N ARG A 163 -10.58 -15.19 1.13
CA ARG A 163 -9.75 -14.83 2.28
C ARG A 163 -10.27 -15.45 3.57
N ILE A 164 -11.59 -15.46 3.77
CA ILE A 164 -12.25 -16.13 4.90
C ILE A 164 -11.87 -17.60 4.94
N ARG A 165 -12.06 -18.33 3.84
CA ARG A 165 -11.70 -19.77 3.75
C ARG A 165 -10.26 -20.04 4.17
N ARG A 166 -9.32 -19.24 3.69
CA ARG A 166 -7.90 -19.42 4.03
C ARG A 166 -7.59 -19.09 5.50
N LEU A 167 -8.32 -18.18 6.12
CA LEU A 167 -8.15 -17.88 7.54
C LEU A 167 -8.76 -18.98 8.40
N GLU A 168 -9.89 -19.56 7.98
CA GLU A 168 -10.51 -20.72 8.62
C GLU A 168 -9.58 -21.94 8.58
N GLU A 169 -8.96 -22.24 7.44
CA GLU A 169 -7.96 -23.31 7.32
C GLU A 169 -6.76 -23.12 8.28
N ILE A 170 -6.24 -21.89 8.37
CA ILE A 170 -5.13 -21.59 9.28
C ILE A 170 -5.56 -21.76 10.73
N LEU A 171 -6.76 -21.29 11.10
CA LEU A 171 -7.29 -21.43 12.44
C LEU A 171 -7.43 -22.91 12.83
N GLN A 172 -7.99 -23.73 11.94
CA GLN A 172 -8.19 -25.15 12.17
C GLN A 172 -6.88 -25.91 12.37
N ASN A 173 -5.83 -25.54 11.63
CA ASN A 173 -4.50 -26.12 11.82
C ASN A 173 -3.93 -25.78 13.20
N ILE A 174 -4.10 -24.54 13.67
CA ILE A 174 -3.66 -24.11 15.00
C ILE A 174 -4.43 -24.85 16.09
N GLU A 175 -5.75 -24.99 15.95
CA GLU A 175 -6.58 -25.76 16.89
C GLU A 175 -6.13 -27.21 16.97
N THR A 176 -5.83 -27.84 15.82
CA THR A 176 -5.32 -29.21 15.77
C THR A 176 -3.95 -29.33 16.46
N GLU A 177 -3.05 -28.37 16.28
CA GLU A 177 -1.76 -28.37 16.98
C GLU A 177 -1.92 -28.22 18.50
N LEU A 178 -2.89 -27.42 18.96
CA LEU A 178 -3.19 -27.24 20.38
C LEU A 178 -3.81 -28.49 21.01
N ASP A 179 -4.68 -29.21 20.30
CA ASP A 179 -5.31 -30.45 20.80
C ASP A 179 -4.33 -31.61 20.94
N ASN A 180 -3.17 -31.53 20.29
CA ASN A 180 -2.10 -32.54 20.34
C ASN A 180 -1.00 -32.23 21.38
N LEU A 181 -1.16 -31.16 22.18
CA LEU A 181 -0.27 -30.79 23.30
C LEU A 181 -0.82 -31.29 24.64
#